data_AF-A0A4D6DMI5-F1
#
_entry.id   AF-A0A4D6DMI5-F1
#
_cell.length_a   1.000
_cell.length_b   1.000
_cell.length_c   1.000
_cell.angle_alpha   90.00
_cell.angle_beta   90.00
_cell.angle_gamma   90.00
#
_symmetry.space_group_name_H-M   'P 1'
#
loop_
_entity.id
_entity.type
_entity.pdbx_description
1 polymer ?
#
loop_
_entity_poly.entity_id
_entity_poly.type
_entity_poly.pdbx_seq_one_letter_code
_entity_poly.pdbx_strand_id
1 'polypeptide(L)'
;MPTCLGWEKNERGKMGPRMVNLSSTMDPTRLAESAVDLNLKLMRWRVAPQLDLPVIQDTRCLLLGAGTLGCGVARCLLGWGIRNITFVDSGKVSFSNPVRQSLFVFDSCLNGGENKATAAAKALKDIFPRVNSNGVVLSIPMPGHTVSDSLIEQVRKDVEKLEQLIEDHDAIFLLMDSRESRWLPSMLGSAKNKLVFTAALGFDSYLVMRHGFRQRADGADTASSSTSDQQGAMASAVHGAPIPGNLLGCYFCNDVVAPGDSTRDRTLDQQCTVTRPGVSYLAAAHVTELMVSILQHPDRGLAEAGISSQQDVKEGVLGPVPHSLRGFLGRHQQLTPATAAFKQCPACSDKVVSAYREEGFEFLLKVFNTPSYLEDITGLSALQQCTDDSQIWELSDSEEEME
;
A
#
# COMPACT_ATOMS: atom_id res chain seq x y z
N MET A 1 57.62 -22.27 -50.17
CA MET A 1 56.91 -21.19 -49.47
C MET A 1 57.43 -21.10 -48.05
N PRO A 2 57.59 -19.91 -47.44
CA PRO A 2 57.99 -19.79 -46.04
C PRO A 2 56.83 -20.23 -45.13
N THR A 3 57.16 -20.86 -44.00
CA THR A 3 56.22 -21.28 -42.96
C THR A 3 55.65 -20.07 -42.22
N CYS A 4 54.34 -19.85 -42.30
CA CYS A 4 53.64 -18.86 -41.48
C CYS A 4 53.43 -19.37 -40.06
N LEU A 5 54.03 -18.70 -39.08
CA LEU A 5 53.84 -18.87 -37.64
C LEU A 5 53.51 -17.50 -37.02
N GLY A 6 52.80 -17.45 -35.89
CA GLY A 6 52.52 -16.17 -35.21
C GLY A 6 51.24 -16.09 -34.38
N TRP A 7 50.38 -17.11 -34.38
CA TRP A 7 49.19 -17.10 -33.53
C TRP A 7 49.55 -17.15 -32.04
N GLU A 8 49.04 -16.19 -31.29
CA GLU A 8 49.19 -16.15 -29.84
C GLU A 8 48.36 -17.27 -29.18
N LYS A 9 48.92 -17.91 -28.15
CA LYS A 9 48.22 -18.92 -27.35
C LYS A 9 47.25 -18.23 -26.39
N ASN A 10 46.10 -18.86 -26.15
CA ASN A 10 45.19 -18.42 -25.09
C ASN A 10 45.77 -18.70 -23.68
N GLU A 11 45.06 -18.29 -22.63
CA GLU A 11 45.47 -18.47 -21.23
C GLU A 11 45.68 -19.94 -20.83
N ARG A 12 45.10 -20.89 -21.59
CA ARG A 12 45.27 -22.34 -21.39
C ARG A 12 46.43 -22.92 -22.21
N GLY A 13 47.27 -22.07 -22.82
CA GLY A 13 48.40 -22.47 -23.65
C GLY A 13 48.01 -23.13 -24.98
N LYS A 14 46.72 -23.08 -25.37
CA LYS A 14 46.21 -23.67 -26.61
C LYS A 14 46.13 -22.61 -27.72
N MET A 15 46.29 -23.05 -28.96
CA MET A 15 46.08 -22.22 -30.14
C MET A 15 44.58 -22.02 -30.34
N GLY A 16 44.05 -20.92 -29.81
CA GLY A 16 42.63 -20.60 -29.86
C GLY A 16 42.38 -19.15 -29.44
N PRO A 17 41.22 -18.58 -29.79
CA PRO A 17 40.92 -17.18 -29.51
C PRO A 17 40.80 -16.90 -28.01
N ARG A 18 41.14 -15.66 -27.60
CA ARG A 18 40.78 -15.11 -26.29
C ARG A 18 39.44 -14.41 -26.40
N MET A 19 38.54 -14.65 -25.45
CA MET A 19 37.23 -14.01 -25.38
C MET A 19 37.12 -13.29 -24.04
N VAL A 20 36.75 -12.01 -24.08
CA VAL A 20 36.59 -11.17 -22.89
C VAL A 20 35.18 -10.58 -22.90
N ASN A 21 34.49 -10.64 -21.76
CA ASN A 21 33.19 -10.02 -21.59
C ASN A 21 33.36 -8.58 -21.09
N LEU A 22 33.19 -7.60 -21.97
CA LEU A 22 33.32 -6.17 -21.64
C LEU A 22 32.00 -5.52 -21.23
N SER A 23 30.92 -6.30 -21.06
CA SER A 23 29.59 -5.74 -20.76
C SER A 23 29.57 -4.93 -19.47
N SER A 24 30.33 -5.30 -18.43
CA SER A 24 30.39 -4.52 -17.18
C SER A 24 30.98 -3.11 -17.37
N THR A 25 31.72 -2.87 -18.45
CA THR A 25 32.37 -1.58 -18.73
C THR A 25 31.85 -0.87 -19.98
N MET A 26 31.13 -1.58 -20.85
CA MET A 26 30.70 -1.06 -22.16
C MET A 26 29.19 -1.17 -22.41
N ASP A 27 28.45 -2.01 -21.67
CA ASP A 27 26.99 -2.09 -21.78
C ASP A 27 26.37 -0.93 -20.98
N PRO A 28 25.74 0.07 -21.63
CA PRO A 28 25.18 1.24 -20.94
C PRO A 28 24.14 0.85 -19.88
N THR A 29 23.40 -0.24 -20.10
CA THR A 29 22.39 -0.72 -19.15
C THR A 29 23.02 -1.27 -17.87
N ARG A 30 24.14 -2.01 -17.98
CA ARG A 30 24.89 -2.50 -16.81
C ARG A 30 25.63 -1.38 -16.08
N LEU A 31 26.13 -0.39 -16.83
CA LEU A 31 26.76 0.79 -16.25
C LEU A 31 25.75 1.61 -15.44
N ALA A 32 24.55 1.84 -15.96
CA ALA A 32 23.48 2.52 -15.25
C ALA A 32 23.08 1.77 -13.97
N GLU A 33 22.91 0.45 -14.04
CA GLU A 33 22.63 -0.43 -12.88
C GLU A 33 23.72 -0.31 -11.81
N SER A 34 24.98 -0.41 -12.22
CA SER A 34 26.13 -0.31 -11.30
C SER A 34 26.21 1.06 -10.64
N ALA A 35 25.89 2.14 -11.37
CA ALA A 35 25.88 3.51 -10.85
C ALA A 35 24.77 3.73 -9.81
N VAL A 36 23.55 3.24 -10.08
CA VAL A 36 22.42 3.30 -9.13
C VAL A 36 22.76 2.52 -7.86
N ASP A 37 23.28 1.30 -7.98
CA ASP A 37 23.64 0.48 -6.82
C ASP A 37 24.78 1.08 -6.01
N LEU A 38 25.73 1.74 -6.67
CA LEU A 38 26.82 2.42 -5.98
C LEU A 38 26.30 3.57 -5.11
N ASN A 39 25.31 4.34 -5.57
CA ASN A 39 24.73 5.42 -4.78
C ASN A 39 24.12 4.92 -3.46
N LEU A 40 23.36 3.83 -3.52
CA LEU A 40 22.78 3.19 -2.34
C LEU A 40 23.85 2.58 -1.42
N LYS A 41 24.89 1.95 -2.00
CA LYS A 41 26.04 1.44 -1.23
C LYS A 41 26.79 2.57 -0.52
N LEU A 42 26.91 3.75 -1.13
CA LEU A 42 27.51 4.93 -0.50
C LEU A 42 26.70 5.40 0.70
N MET A 43 25.36 5.39 0.64
CA MET A 43 24.51 5.68 1.81
C MET A 43 24.82 4.70 2.95
N ARG A 44 24.85 3.40 2.66
CA ARG A 44 25.19 2.36 3.63
C ARG A 44 26.59 2.58 4.23
N TRP A 45 27.61 2.75 3.40
CA TRP A 45 29.00 2.84 3.88
C TRP A 45 29.31 4.11 4.65
N ARG A 46 28.67 5.24 4.30
CA ARG A 46 29.01 6.55 4.87
C ARG A 46 28.10 6.99 6.01
N VAL A 47 26.83 6.58 5.99
CA VAL A 47 25.80 7.11 6.89
C VAL A 47 25.12 5.96 7.65
N ALA A 48 24.63 4.98 6.90
CA ALA A 48 23.81 3.82 7.23
C ALA A 48 24.45 2.43 7.38
N PRO A 49 25.52 2.10 8.14
CA PRO A 49 26.23 0.81 7.97
C PRO A 49 25.36 -0.46 8.12
N GLN A 50 24.34 -0.39 8.97
CA GLN A 50 23.40 -1.48 9.24
C GLN A 50 22.28 -1.61 8.20
N LEU A 51 22.22 -0.72 7.20
CA LEU A 51 21.21 -0.75 6.14
C LEU A 51 21.35 -2.01 5.28
N ASP A 52 20.26 -2.78 5.22
CA ASP A 52 20.13 -4.00 4.44
C ASP A 52 19.53 -3.69 3.06
N LEU A 53 20.40 -3.30 2.12
CA LEU A 53 20.01 -2.97 0.76
C LEU A 53 19.38 -4.14 -0.01
N PRO A 54 19.91 -5.39 0.04
CA PRO A 54 19.28 -6.54 -0.62
C PRO A 54 17.79 -6.69 -0.29
N VAL A 55 17.40 -6.56 1.00
CA VAL A 55 15.99 -6.67 1.40
C VAL A 55 15.12 -5.62 0.69
N ILE A 56 15.60 -4.39 0.53
CA ILE A 56 14.88 -3.33 -0.18
C ILE A 56 14.78 -3.67 -1.67
N GLN A 57 15.89 -4.03 -2.30
CA GLN A 57 15.98 -4.28 -3.73
C GLN A 57 15.11 -5.46 -4.20
N ASP A 58 15.06 -6.52 -3.39
CA ASP A 58 14.34 -7.76 -3.69
C ASP A 58 12.83 -7.66 -3.41
N THR A 59 12.39 -6.67 -2.64
CA THR A 59 10.97 -6.50 -2.28
C THR A 59 10.10 -6.30 -3.53
N ARG A 60 9.01 -7.06 -3.64
CA ARG A 60 8.04 -6.94 -4.73
C ARG A 60 6.91 -6.00 -4.32
N CYS A 61 6.78 -4.89 -5.04
CA CYS A 61 5.81 -3.85 -4.74
C CYS A 61 4.62 -3.90 -5.71
N LEU A 62 3.41 -4.01 -5.16
CA LEU A 62 2.16 -3.87 -5.90
C LEU A 62 1.58 -2.48 -5.67
N LEU A 63 1.42 -1.69 -6.74
CA LEU A 63 0.85 -0.34 -6.70
C LEU A 63 -0.57 -0.37 -7.26
N LEU A 64 -1.56 -0.32 -6.36
CA LEU A 64 -2.97 -0.23 -6.73
C LEU A 64 -3.34 1.23 -6.96
N GLY A 65 -3.34 1.64 -8.22
CA GLY A 65 -3.48 3.00 -8.70
C GLY A 65 -2.20 3.51 -9.39
N ALA A 66 -2.33 3.92 -10.64
CA ALA A 66 -1.27 4.53 -11.46
C ALA A 66 -1.51 6.04 -11.69
N GLY A 67 -2.23 6.68 -10.77
CA GLY A 67 -2.46 8.13 -10.77
C GLY A 67 -1.28 8.93 -10.19
N THR A 68 -1.57 10.09 -9.61
CA THR A 68 -0.57 11.03 -9.07
C THR A 68 0.31 10.37 -8.00
N LEU A 69 -0.32 9.65 -7.06
CA LEU A 69 0.38 8.89 -6.02
C LEU A 69 1.19 7.74 -6.61
N GLY A 70 0.58 6.91 -7.47
CA GLY A 70 1.26 5.78 -8.12
C GLY A 70 2.55 6.18 -8.83
N CYS A 71 2.51 7.27 -9.59
CA CYS A 71 3.68 7.81 -10.28
C CYS A 71 4.77 8.27 -9.29
N GLY A 72 4.38 9.00 -8.24
CA GLY A 72 5.31 9.49 -7.22
C GLY A 72 5.98 8.35 -6.44
N VAL A 73 5.17 7.42 -5.94
CA VAL A 73 5.64 6.26 -5.18
C VAL A 73 6.59 5.43 -6.03
N ALA A 74 6.22 5.10 -7.26
CA ALA A 74 7.08 4.33 -8.16
C ALA A 74 8.46 4.96 -8.39
N ARG A 75 8.53 6.29 -8.54
CA ARG A 75 9.82 7.00 -8.67
C ARG A 75 10.64 6.94 -7.39
N CYS A 76 10.01 7.07 -6.21
CA CYS A 76 10.68 6.91 -4.93
C CYS A 76 11.20 5.48 -4.73
N LEU A 77 10.40 4.46 -5.06
CA LEU A 77 10.81 3.04 -4.99
C LEU A 77 12.00 2.75 -5.91
N LEU A 78 11.99 3.28 -7.16
CA LEU A 78 13.15 3.18 -8.05
C LEU A 78 14.40 3.83 -7.45
N GLY A 79 14.25 4.98 -6.79
CA GLY A 79 15.35 5.67 -6.09
C GLY A 79 15.98 4.82 -4.98
N TRP A 80 15.16 4.04 -4.27
CA TRP A 80 15.61 3.05 -3.27
C TRP A 80 16.15 1.74 -3.88
N GLY A 81 16.16 1.63 -5.21
CA GLY A 81 16.71 0.48 -5.91
C GLY A 81 15.77 -0.71 -6.04
N ILE A 82 14.48 -0.56 -5.70
CA ILE A 82 13.48 -1.63 -5.86
C ILE A 82 13.40 -2.06 -7.32
N ARG A 83 13.45 -3.38 -7.55
CA ARG A 83 13.49 -3.95 -8.90
C ARG A 83 12.15 -4.45 -9.40
N ASN A 84 11.22 -4.82 -8.53
CA ASN A 84 9.97 -5.47 -8.91
C ASN A 84 8.78 -4.56 -8.58
N ILE A 85 8.17 -3.94 -9.60
CA ILE A 85 7.05 -2.99 -9.43
C ILE A 85 5.92 -3.34 -10.39
N THR A 86 4.75 -3.70 -9.86
CA THR A 86 3.55 -3.97 -10.66
C THR A 86 2.50 -2.90 -10.42
N PHE A 87 2.01 -2.29 -11.49
CA PHE A 87 0.89 -1.33 -11.44
C PHE A 87 -0.44 -2.01 -11.74
N VAL A 88 -1.49 -1.58 -11.05
CA VAL A 88 -2.87 -1.96 -11.32
C VAL A 88 -3.72 -0.70 -11.46
N ASP A 89 -4.33 -0.50 -12.62
CA ASP A 89 -5.21 0.65 -12.91
C ASP A 89 -6.09 0.34 -14.12
N SER A 90 -7.39 0.64 -14.04
CA SER A 90 -8.35 0.43 -15.15
C SER A 90 -8.47 1.64 -16.08
N GLY A 91 -7.90 2.78 -15.70
CA GLY A 91 -8.06 4.06 -16.39
C GLY A 91 -7.10 4.26 -17.55
N LYS A 92 -7.43 5.28 -18.36
CA LYS A 92 -6.59 5.77 -19.45
C LYS A 92 -5.98 7.13 -19.12
N VAL A 93 -4.87 7.46 -19.75
CA VAL A 93 -4.19 8.74 -19.60
C VAL A 93 -5.00 9.84 -20.30
N SER A 94 -5.39 10.87 -19.55
CA SER A 94 -6.12 12.05 -20.06
C SER A 94 -5.20 13.26 -20.16
N PHE A 95 -5.56 14.26 -20.99
CA PHE A 95 -4.73 15.46 -21.22
C PHE A 95 -4.36 16.25 -19.95
N SER A 96 -5.17 16.21 -18.90
CA SER A 96 -4.89 16.87 -17.62
C SER A 96 -3.90 16.10 -16.73
N ASN A 97 -3.57 14.86 -17.08
CA ASN A 97 -2.78 13.96 -16.25
C ASN A 97 -1.28 14.24 -16.26
N PRO A 98 -0.58 14.45 -17.40
CA PRO A 98 0.89 14.53 -17.43
C PRO A 98 1.53 15.55 -16.48
N VAL A 99 0.85 16.68 -16.25
CA VAL A 99 1.37 17.73 -15.34
C VAL A 99 1.28 17.37 -13.86
N ARG A 100 0.56 16.30 -13.50
CA ARG A 100 0.41 15.79 -12.12
C ARG A 100 0.94 14.37 -11.96
N GLN A 101 0.91 13.58 -13.03
CA GLN A 101 1.25 12.16 -13.05
C GLN A 101 2.57 11.98 -13.79
N SER A 102 3.66 11.99 -13.04
CA SER A 102 5.05 12.17 -13.52
C SER A 102 5.62 11.02 -14.37
N LEU A 103 4.83 10.00 -14.69
CA LEU A 103 5.20 8.91 -15.59
C LEU A 103 4.58 9.04 -16.99
N PHE A 104 3.67 9.99 -17.19
CA PHE A 104 3.00 10.18 -18.47
C PHE A 104 3.49 11.44 -19.16
N VAL A 105 3.54 11.39 -20.48
CA VAL A 105 3.85 12.53 -21.34
C VAL A 105 2.62 12.92 -22.16
N PHE A 106 2.69 14.06 -22.86
CA PHE A 106 1.61 14.51 -23.74
C PHE A 106 1.20 13.41 -24.74
N ASP A 107 2.18 12.74 -25.35
CA ASP A 107 1.94 11.69 -26.34
C ASP A 107 1.12 10.51 -25.78
N SER A 108 1.24 10.20 -24.49
CA SER A 108 0.44 9.16 -23.83
C SER A 108 -1.07 9.46 -23.83
N CYS A 109 -1.47 10.72 -24.07
CA CYS A 109 -2.88 11.15 -24.12
C CYS A 109 -3.50 10.99 -25.53
N LEU A 110 -2.67 10.85 -26.56
CA LEU A 110 -3.13 10.81 -27.95
C LEU A 110 -3.89 9.52 -28.25
N ASN A 111 -4.66 9.50 -29.34
CA ASN A 111 -5.41 8.32 -29.80
C ASN A 111 -6.36 7.71 -28.75
N GLY A 112 -6.96 8.56 -27.91
CA GLY A 112 -7.88 8.13 -26.86
C GLY A 112 -7.21 7.68 -25.56
N GLY A 113 -5.90 7.93 -25.41
CA GLY A 113 -5.14 7.68 -24.19
C GLY A 113 -4.63 6.25 -24.07
N GLU A 114 -3.37 6.11 -23.68
CA GLU A 114 -2.79 4.82 -23.29
C GLU A 114 -3.41 4.34 -21.96
N ASN A 115 -3.46 3.02 -21.75
CA ASN A 115 -3.86 2.48 -20.44
C ASN A 115 -2.79 2.84 -19.40
N LYS A 116 -3.22 3.44 -18.27
CA LYS A 116 -2.30 3.99 -17.26
C LYS A 116 -1.34 2.94 -16.70
N ALA A 117 -1.85 1.76 -16.34
CA ALA A 117 -1.02 0.71 -15.76
C ALA A 117 0.14 0.30 -16.67
N THR A 118 -0.13 0.05 -17.95
CA THR A 118 0.89 -0.36 -18.92
C THR A 118 1.81 0.79 -19.32
N ALA A 119 1.27 2.01 -19.45
CA ALA A 119 2.06 3.21 -19.75
C ALA A 119 3.05 3.52 -18.61
N ALA A 120 2.61 3.41 -17.35
CA ALA A 120 3.45 3.62 -16.17
C ALA A 120 4.59 2.60 -16.10
N ALA A 121 4.27 1.31 -16.34
CA ALA A 121 5.27 0.25 -16.36
C ALA A 121 6.33 0.44 -17.46
N LYS A 122 5.90 0.90 -18.65
CA LYS A 122 6.80 1.26 -19.74
C LYS A 122 7.69 2.45 -19.36
N ALA A 123 7.11 3.51 -18.79
CA ALA A 123 7.87 4.68 -18.37
C ALA A 123 8.94 4.34 -17.32
N LEU A 124 8.69 3.40 -16.39
CA LEU A 124 9.74 2.96 -15.46
C LEU A 124 10.90 2.25 -16.18
N LYS A 125 10.61 1.44 -17.21
CA LYS A 125 11.65 0.79 -18.03
C LYS A 125 12.44 1.80 -18.85
N ASP A 126 11.79 2.87 -19.31
CA ASP A 126 12.46 3.98 -20.00
C ASP A 126 13.40 4.75 -19.05
N ILE A 127 13.02 4.88 -17.77
CA ILE A 127 13.87 5.50 -16.73
C ILE A 127 15.03 4.59 -16.32
N PHE A 128 14.75 3.32 -16.06
CA PHE A 128 15.74 2.33 -15.62
C PHE A 128 15.45 0.96 -16.25
N PRO A 129 16.13 0.60 -17.36
CA PRO A 129 15.79 -0.60 -18.16
C PRO A 129 15.88 -1.94 -17.43
N ARG A 130 16.58 -1.99 -16.29
CA ARG A 130 16.73 -3.19 -15.46
C ARG A 130 15.59 -3.39 -14.46
N VAL A 131 14.65 -2.45 -14.34
CA VAL A 131 13.45 -2.67 -13.52
C VAL A 131 12.57 -3.74 -14.15
N ASN A 132 12.15 -4.71 -13.34
CA ASN A 132 11.05 -5.60 -13.66
C ASN A 132 9.73 -4.89 -13.34
N SER A 133 9.26 -4.10 -14.30
CA SER A 133 7.97 -3.41 -14.18
C SER A 133 6.88 -3.98 -15.08
N ASN A 134 5.70 -4.23 -14.50
CA ASN A 134 4.54 -4.77 -15.19
C ASN A 134 3.30 -3.90 -14.93
N GLY A 135 2.37 -3.86 -15.88
CA GLY A 135 1.12 -3.12 -15.77
C GLY A 135 -0.06 -4.02 -16.06
N VAL A 136 -1.02 -4.06 -15.15
CA VAL A 136 -2.25 -4.86 -15.27
C VAL A 136 -3.44 -3.91 -15.34
N VAL A 137 -4.19 -3.98 -16.44
CA VAL A 137 -5.44 -3.25 -16.60
C VAL A 137 -6.53 -4.06 -15.91
N LEU A 138 -6.97 -3.61 -14.74
CA LEU A 138 -7.90 -4.33 -13.88
C LEU A 138 -8.77 -3.33 -13.12
N SER A 139 -10.08 -3.56 -13.12
CA SER A 139 -11.02 -2.82 -12.28
C SER A 139 -11.12 -3.52 -10.92
N ILE A 140 -11.10 -2.75 -9.84
CA ILE A 140 -11.26 -3.30 -8.49
C ILE A 140 -12.74 -3.14 -8.10
N PRO A 141 -13.46 -4.25 -7.86
CA PRO A 141 -14.86 -4.19 -7.42
C PRO A 141 -15.01 -3.43 -6.11
N MET A 142 -16.05 -2.60 -6.03
CA MET A 142 -16.30 -1.70 -4.91
C MET A 142 -17.56 -2.12 -4.16
N PRO A 143 -17.56 -2.08 -2.81
CA PRO A 143 -18.78 -2.22 -2.02
C PRO A 143 -19.86 -1.23 -2.45
N GLY A 144 -21.13 -1.67 -2.43
CA GLY A 144 -22.28 -0.87 -2.79
C GLY A 144 -22.50 -0.63 -4.29
N HIS A 145 -21.62 -1.14 -5.15
CA HIS A 145 -21.81 -1.12 -6.60
C HIS A 145 -22.31 -2.49 -7.06
N THR A 146 -23.61 -2.56 -7.37
CA THR A 146 -24.26 -3.82 -7.72
C THR A 146 -23.68 -4.44 -8.99
N VAL A 147 -23.34 -5.72 -8.89
CA VAL A 147 -22.85 -6.56 -9.98
C VAL A 147 -24.04 -7.27 -10.61
N SER A 148 -24.35 -6.93 -11.86
CA SER A 148 -25.40 -7.61 -12.63
C SER A 148 -24.99 -9.05 -12.97
N ASP A 149 -25.96 -9.94 -13.16
CA ASP A 149 -25.73 -11.36 -13.45
C ASP A 149 -24.77 -11.60 -14.64
N SER A 150 -24.84 -10.72 -15.65
CA SER A 150 -23.96 -10.76 -16.83
C SER A 150 -22.49 -10.46 -16.53
N LEU A 151 -22.20 -9.75 -15.42
CA LEU A 151 -20.86 -9.30 -15.05
C LEU A 151 -20.21 -10.18 -13.96
N ILE A 152 -20.97 -11.06 -13.30
CA ILE A 152 -20.48 -11.89 -12.18
C ILE A 152 -19.21 -12.66 -12.55
N GLU A 153 -19.20 -13.31 -13.71
CA GLU A 153 -18.05 -14.11 -14.15
C GLU A 153 -16.82 -13.26 -14.46
N GLN A 154 -17.00 -12.03 -14.97
CA GLN A 154 -15.89 -11.11 -15.18
C GLN A 154 -15.34 -10.61 -13.84
N VAL A 155 -16.23 -10.22 -12.92
CA VAL A 155 -15.87 -9.76 -11.58
C VAL A 155 -15.15 -10.86 -10.80
N ARG A 156 -15.57 -12.13 -10.94
CA ARG A 156 -14.88 -13.28 -10.35
C ARG A 156 -13.42 -13.38 -10.83
N LYS A 157 -13.20 -13.30 -12.14
CA LYS A 157 -11.85 -13.31 -12.73
C LYS A 157 -11.02 -12.12 -12.27
N ASP A 158 -11.64 -10.95 -12.17
CA ASP A 158 -10.95 -9.74 -11.72
C ASP A 158 -10.51 -9.87 -10.24
N VAL A 159 -11.37 -10.43 -9.38
CA VAL A 159 -11.06 -10.74 -7.97
C VAL A 159 -9.94 -11.78 -7.88
N GLU A 160 -10.06 -12.91 -8.59
CA GLU A 160 -9.02 -13.96 -8.62
C GLU A 160 -7.67 -13.38 -9.06
N LYS A 161 -7.69 -12.48 -10.05
CA LYS A 161 -6.48 -11.83 -10.52
C LYS A 161 -5.88 -10.90 -9.47
N LEU A 162 -6.71 -10.11 -8.77
CA LEU A 162 -6.27 -9.24 -7.68
C LEU A 162 -5.69 -10.06 -6.52
N GLU A 163 -6.34 -11.16 -6.14
CA GLU A 163 -5.87 -12.07 -5.10
C GLU A 163 -4.51 -12.67 -5.41
N GLN A 164 -4.30 -13.10 -6.67
CA GLN A 164 -3.01 -13.59 -7.14
C GLN A 164 -1.95 -12.50 -7.08
N LEU A 165 -2.25 -11.29 -7.56
CA LEU A 165 -1.32 -10.17 -7.50
C LEU A 165 -0.92 -9.83 -6.07
N ILE A 166 -1.86 -9.82 -5.12
CA ILE A 166 -1.56 -9.58 -3.70
C ILE A 166 -0.69 -10.71 -3.12
N GLU A 167 -0.98 -11.97 -3.47
CA GLU A 167 -0.18 -13.13 -3.03
C GLU A 167 1.26 -13.07 -3.55
N ASP A 168 1.44 -12.68 -4.81
CA ASP A 168 2.74 -12.65 -5.51
C ASP A 168 3.65 -11.50 -5.08
N HIS A 169 3.13 -10.52 -4.32
CA HIS A 169 3.87 -9.34 -3.89
C HIS A 169 4.03 -9.27 -2.37
N ASP A 170 5.03 -8.54 -1.90
CA ASP A 170 5.41 -8.47 -0.49
C ASP A 170 4.86 -7.21 0.19
N ALA A 171 4.86 -6.08 -0.54
CA ALA A 171 4.34 -4.79 -0.10
C ALA A 171 3.25 -4.28 -1.05
N ILE A 172 2.08 -3.96 -0.50
CA ILE A 172 0.88 -3.55 -1.24
C ILE A 172 0.58 -2.08 -0.92
N PHE A 173 0.56 -1.24 -1.95
CA PHE A 173 0.25 0.19 -1.81
C PHE A 173 -1.16 0.48 -2.34
N LEU A 174 -2.02 1.00 -1.48
CA LEU A 174 -3.36 1.46 -1.79
C LEU A 174 -3.30 2.94 -2.15
N LEU A 175 -3.20 3.22 -3.45
CA LEU A 175 -2.97 4.56 -4.03
C LEU A 175 -4.17 5.01 -4.90
N MET A 176 -5.32 4.42 -4.61
CA MET A 176 -6.58 4.61 -5.32
C MET A 176 -7.22 5.94 -4.92
N ASP A 177 -8.20 6.38 -5.72
CA ASP A 177 -8.82 7.69 -5.65
C ASP A 177 -10.13 7.74 -4.87
N SER A 178 -10.65 6.59 -4.42
CA SER A 178 -11.86 6.49 -3.62
C SER A 178 -11.66 5.63 -2.39
N ARG A 179 -12.53 5.78 -1.40
CA ARG A 179 -12.52 4.96 -0.19
C ARG A 179 -12.97 3.53 -0.45
N GLU A 180 -14.03 3.34 -1.23
CA GLU A 180 -14.69 2.06 -1.49
C GLU A 180 -13.74 1.10 -2.18
N SER A 181 -12.99 1.63 -3.14
CA SER A 181 -12.03 0.89 -3.94
C SER A 181 -10.84 0.35 -3.13
N ARG A 182 -10.55 0.96 -1.97
CA ARG A 182 -9.53 0.45 -1.03
C ARG A 182 -10.01 -0.69 -0.14
N TRP A 183 -11.32 -0.94 -0.03
CA TRP A 183 -11.87 -1.93 0.90
C TRP A 183 -11.36 -3.34 0.59
N LEU A 184 -11.58 -3.81 -0.64
CA LEU A 184 -11.25 -5.18 -1.04
C LEU A 184 -9.74 -5.45 -0.87
N PRO A 185 -8.82 -4.61 -1.39
CA PRO A 185 -7.39 -4.77 -1.14
C PRO A 185 -6.98 -4.74 0.34
N SER A 186 -7.63 -3.92 1.17
CA SER A 186 -7.34 -3.84 2.61
C SER A 186 -7.70 -5.14 3.32
N MET A 187 -8.90 -5.67 3.03
CA MET A 187 -9.36 -6.95 3.57
C MET A 187 -8.46 -8.09 3.11
N LEU A 188 -8.16 -8.17 1.80
CA LEU A 188 -7.28 -9.19 1.24
C LEU A 188 -5.87 -9.16 1.84
N GLY A 189 -5.30 -7.97 2.02
CA GLY A 189 -4.00 -7.81 2.65
C GLY A 189 -3.98 -8.26 4.11
N SER A 190 -5.07 -8.02 4.85
CA SER A 190 -5.24 -8.56 6.22
C SER A 190 -5.40 -10.09 6.20
N ALA A 191 -6.21 -10.62 5.30
CA ALA A 191 -6.47 -12.06 5.19
C ALA A 191 -5.22 -12.86 4.78
N LYS A 192 -4.36 -12.29 3.94
CA LYS A 192 -3.14 -12.89 3.38
C LYS A 192 -1.85 -12.46 4.10
N ASN A 193 -1.96 -11.72 5.21
CA ASN A 193 -0.83 -11.25 6.03
C ASN A 193 0.24 -10.49 5.21
N LYS A 194 -0.19 -9.49 4.45
CA LYS A 194 0.70 -8.65 3.63
C LYS A 194 1.01 -7.33 4.32
N LEU A 195 2.17 -6.73 3.99
CA LEU A 195 2.45 -5.36 4.36
C LEU A 195 1.61 -4.43 3.49
N VAL A 196 0.58 -3.81 4.07
CA VAL A 196 -0.31 -2.90 3.35
C VAL A 196 -0.06 -1.47 3.79
N PHE A 197 0.08 -0.59 2.81
CA PHE A 197 0.27 0.84 2.98
C PHE A 197 -0.87 1.59 2.29
N THR A 198 -1.44 2.59 2.95
CA THR A 198 -2.42 3.48 2.32
C THR A 198 -1.85 4.88 2.25
N ALA A 199 -1.98 5.50 1.09
CA ALA A 199 -1.80 6.93 0.92
C ALA A 199 -3.09 7.52 0.36
N ALA A 200 -3.56 8.59 1.01
CA ALA A 200 -4.81 9.27 0.72
C ALA A 200 -4.57 10.78 0.70
N LEU A 201 -5.30 11.48 -0.17
CA LEU A 201 -5.12 12.91 -0.41
C LEU A 201 -6.41 13.68 -0.11
N GLY A 202 -6.26 14.80 0.59
CA GLY A 202 -7.22 15.89 0.62
C GLY A 202 -6.72 17.08 -0.18
N PHE A 203 -7.47 18.17 -0.15
CA PHE A 203 -7.11 19.39 -0.88
C PHE A 203 -5.71 19.92 -0.49
N ASP A 204 -5.43 20.09 0.80
CA ASP A 204 -4.17 20.61 1.34
C ASP A 204 -3.56 19.70 2.43
N SER A 205 -4.06 18.48 2.55
CA SER A 205 -3.64 17.50 3.55
C SER A 205 -3.47 16.12 2.94
N TYR A 206 -2.76 15.24 3.64
CA TYR A 206 -2.59 13.84 3.24
C TYR A 206 -2.55 12.93 4.46
N LEU A 207 -2.90 11.67 4.22
CA LEU A 207 -2.77 10.56 5.16
C LEU A 207 -1.86 9.51 4.52
N VAL A 208 -0.86 9.07 5.28
CA VAL A 208 -0.04 7.90 4.99
C VAL A 208 -0.17 6.96 6.17
N MET A 209 -0.38 5.67 5.95
CA MET A 209 -0.43 4.70 7.05
C MET A 209 -0.01 3.30 6.62
N ARG A 210 0.55 2.55 7.56
CA ARG A 210 0.69 1.09 7.47
C ARG A 210 -0.49 0.43 8.17
N HIS A 211 -0.98 -0.69 7.64
CA HIS A 211 -2.01 -1.47 8.32
C HIS A 211 -1.36 -2.43 9.33
N GLY A 212 -2.14 -2.89 10.32
CA GLY A 212 -1.67 -3.92 11.25
C GLY A 212 -1.27 -5.22 10.56
N PHE A 213 -0.12 -5.75 10.95
CA PHE A 213 0.45 -6.97 10.37
C PHE A 213 0.10 -8.17 11.24
N ARG A 214 -0.87 -8.97 10.79
CA ARG A 214 -1.34 -10.15 11.53
C ARG A 214 -0.41 -11.34 11.27
N GLN A 215 0.07 -11.98 12.32
CA GLN A 215 0.83 -13.21 12.17
C GLN A 215 -0.13 -14.36 11.84
N ARG A 216 0.23 -15.22 10.88
CA ARG A 216 -0.49 -16.46 10.62
C ARG A 216 -0.35 -17.33 11.87
N ALA A 217 -1.46 -17.71 12.49
CA ALA A 217 -1.44 -18.76 13.50
C ALA A 217 -1.15 -20.07 12.77
N ASP A 218 0.12 -20.44 12.67
CA ASP A 218 0.51 -21.74 12.11
C ASP A 218 0.10 -22.84 13.10
N GLY A 219 -1.01 -23.53 12.80
CA GLY A 219 -1.26 -24.89 13.28
C GLY A 219 -1.48 -25.10 14.78
N ALA A 220 -2.25 -24.25 15.46
CA ALA A 220 -2.83 -24.60 16.75
C ALA A 220 -4.31 -24.23 16.79
N ASP A 221 -5.15 -25.22 17.10
CA ASP A 221 -6.48 -25.04 17.68
C ASP A 221 -6.38 -24.30 19.01
N THR A 222 -6.03 -23.02 18.96
CA THR A 222 -6.25 -22.09 20.04
C THR A 222 -7.36 -21.17 19.59
N ALA A 223 -8.59 -21.65 19.82
CA ALA A 223 -9.76 -20.82 20.11
C ALA A 223 -9.54 -20.00 21.39
N SER A 224 -8.41 -19.29 21.46
CA SER A 224 -7.96 -18.44 22.55
C SER A 224 -7.03 -17.37 21.98
N SER A 225 -7.50 -16.59 21.00
CA SER A 225 -7.26 -15.14 21.09
C SER A 225 -8.09 -14.65 22.27
N SER A 226 -7.56 -14.91 23.46
CA SER A 226 -8.21 -14.58 24.71
C SER A 226 -8.54 -13.09 24.72
N THR A 227 -9.70 -12.79 25.30
CA THR A 227 -10.15 -11.47 25.73
C THR A 227 -9.07 -10.64 26.46
N SER A 228 -7.97 -11.25 26.90
CA SER A 228 -6.79 -10.62 27.52
C SER A 228 -5.97 -9.73 26.58
N ASP A 229 -5.75 -10.10 25.32
CA ASP A 229 -4.77 -9.39 24.47
C ASP A 229 -5.29 -8.03 23.99
N GLN A 230 -6.62 -7.90 23.87
CA GLN A 230 -7.27 -6.64 23.48
C GLN A 230 -7.65 -5.76 24.68
N GLN A 231 -7.83 -6.33 25.88
CA GLN A 231 -7.79 -5.54 27.11
C GLN A 231 -6.42 -4.87 27.27
N GLY A 232 -5.33 -5.58 26.91
CA GLY A 232 -3.99 -5.00 26.80
C GLY A 232 -3.89 -3.87 25.76
N ALA A 233 -4.49 -4.01 24.57
CA ALA A 233 -4.43 -3.00 23.50
C ALA A 233 -5.23 -1.72 23.81
N MET A 234 -6.48 -1.87 24.29
CA MET A 234 -7.30 -0.73 24.74
C MET A 234 -6.72 -0.10 26.01
N ALA A 235 -6.20 -0.91 26.95
CA ALA A 235 -5.47 -0.39 28.11
C ALA A 235 -4.19 0.34 27.67
N SER A 236 -3.46 -0.15 26.65
CA SER A 236 -2.26 0.53 26.11
C SER A 236 -2.60 1.87 25.48
N ALA A 237 -3.70 1.96 24.73
CA ALA A 237 -4.18 3.23 24.17
C ALA A 237 -4.65 4.21 25.27
N VAL A 238 -5.27 3.71 26.34
CA VAL A 238 -5.73 4.50 27.50
C VAL A 238 -4.56 4.91 28.43
N HIS A 239 -3.53 4.09 28.54
CA HIS A 239 -2.34 4.33 29.37
C HIS A 239 -1.19 5.01 28.61
N GLY A 240 -1.38 5.35 27.33
CA GLY A 240 -0.36 6.01 26.53
C GLY A 240 0.88 5.15 26.31
N ALA A 241 0.72 3.84 26.11
CA ALA A 241 1.79 2.92 25.75
C ALA A 241 1.77 2.60 24.23
N PRO A 242 2.92 2.29 23.61
CA PRO A 242 3.01 1.98 22.18
C PRO A 242 2.07 0.83 21.78
N ILE A 243 1.50 0.91 20.58
CA ILE A 243 0.60 -0.12 20.07
C ILE A 243 1.43 -1.15 19.27
N PRO A 244 1.40 -2.44 19.63
CA PRO A 244 2.10 -3.50 18.89
C PRO A 244 1.65 -3.59 17.43
N GLY A 245 2.56 -3.95 16.51
CA GLY A 245 2.29 -3.93 15.08
C GLY A 245 1.16 -4.86 14.61
N ASN A 246 0.94 -5.98 15.32
CA ASN A 246 -0.18 -6.90 15.06
C ASN A 246 -1.54 -6.36 15.51
N LEU A 247 -1.57 -5.35 16.38
CA LEU A 247 -2.76 -4.74 16.94
C LEU A 247 -3.06 -3.36 16.33
N LEU A 248 -2.30 -2.92 15.33
CA LEU A 248 -2.57 -1.67 14.63
C LEU A 248 -3.81 -1.78 13.74
N GLY A 249 -4.53 -0.67 13.63
CA GLY A 249 -5.71 -0.54 12.78
C GLY A 249 -5.37 -0.58 11.28
N CYS A 250 -6.38 -0.87 10.48
CA CYS A 250 -6.35 -0.57 9.05
C CYS A 250 -6.99 0.80 8.79
N TYR A 251 -6.99 1.22 7.52
CA TYR A 251 -7.62 2.47 7.08
C TYR A 251 -9.10 2.61 7.53
N PHE A 252 -9.82 1.50 7.65
CA PHE A 252 -11.24 1.46 8.05
C PHE A 252 -11.49 1.29 9.55
N CYS A 253 -10.46 1.26 10.40
CA CYS A 253 -10.66 1.12 11.86
C CYS A 253 -11.07 2.42 12.56
N ASN A 254 -10.84 3.56 11.93
CA ASN A 254 -11.06 4.88 12.54
C ASN A 254 -12.40 5.51 12.14
N ASP A 255 -13.25 4.78 11.43
CA ASP A 255 -14.56 5.24 11.00
C ASP A 255 -15.62 4.21 11.42
N VAL A 256 -16.77 4.70 11.88
CA VAL A 256 -17.90 3.91 12.39
C VAL A 256 -18.95 3.61 11.30
N VAL A 257 -18.60 3.87 10.03
CA VAL A 257 -19.47 3.62 8.87
C VAL A 257 -18.76 2.70 7.89
N ALA A 258 -19.48 1.71 7.33
CA ALA A 258 -18.93 0.86 6.28
C ALA A 258 -18.67 1.65 4.98
N PRO A 259 -17.70 1.24 4.14
CA PRO A 259 -17.58 1.81 2.80
C PRO A 259 -18.85 1.52 1.99
N GLY A 260 -19.50 2.56 1.49
CA GLY A 260 -20.62 2.52 0.54
C GLY A 260 -20.43 3.61 -0.52
N ASP A 261 -21.37 3.77 -1.47
CA ASP A 261 -21.24 4.74 -2.56
C ASP A 261 -21.07 6.18 -2.04
N SER A 262 -19.82 6.64 -1.99
CA SER A 262 -19.45 7.95 -1.46
C SER A 262 -19.42 9.02 -2.52
N THR A 263 -19.84 8.76 -3.77
CA THR A 263 -19.83 9.77 -4.85
C THR A 263 -20.71 10.99 -4.56
N ARG A 264 -21.44 11.01 -3.44
CA ARG A 264 -22.39 12.05 -3.07
C ARG A 264 -21.94 13.04 -1.98
N ASP A 265 -20.99 12.76 -1.04
CA ASP A 265 -20.92 13.59 0.20
C ASP A 265 -19.60 13.79 1.03
N ARG A 266 -18.34 13.66 0.55
CA ARG A 266 -17.13 13.91 1.42
C ARG A 266 -15.91 14.56 0.74
N THR A 267 -15.05 15.28 1.49
CA THR A 267 -13.91 16.05 0.92
C THR A 267 -12.54 15.36 0.95
N LEU A 268 -12.34 14.36 1.81
CA LEU A 268 -11.11 13.56 1.87
C LEU A 268 -11.33 12.28 1.05
N ASP A 269 -10.41 11.97 0.13
CA ASP A 269 -10.56 10.87 -0.84
C ASP A 269 -11.70 11.02 -1.87
N GLN A 270 -12.16 12.24 -2.12
CA GLN A 270 -12.88 12.56 -3.36
C GLN A 270 -12.00 13.37 -4.29
N GLN A 271 -11.88 12.89 -5.53
CA GLN A 271 -11.27 13.60 -6.67
C GLN A 271 -9.81 14.04 -6.42
N CYS A 272 -8.86 13.12 -6.60
CA CYS A 272 -7.41 13.40 -6.60
C CYS A 272 -6.95 14.47 -7.63
N THR A 273 -7.86 15.03 -8.43
CA THR A 273 -7.63 16.14 -9.36
C THR A 273 -7.67 17.51 -8.67
N VAL A 274 -8.41 17.65 -7.56
CA VAL A 274 -8.59 18.91 -6.81
C VAL A 274 -7.72 18.91 -5.56
N THR A 275 -6.42 18.67 -5.73
CA THR A 275 -5.43 18.71 -4.63
C THR A 275 -4.32 19.70 -4.96
N ARG A 276 -3.79 20.40 -3.95
CA ARG A 276 -2.56 21.20 -4.10
C ARG A 276 -1.44 20.29 -4.62
N PRO A 277 -0.75 20.60 -5.73
CA PRO A 277 0.15 19.65 -6.40
C PRO A 277 1.22 19.02 -5.49
N GLY A 278 1.81 19.81 -4.59
CA GLY A 278 2.87 19.36 -3.68
C GLY A 278 2.45 18.31 -2.66
N VAL A 279 1.15 18.19 -2.35
CA VAL A 279 0.63 17.23 -1.35
C VAL A 279 0.97 15.79 -1.77
N SER A 280 0.76 15.48 -3.05
CA SER A 280 1.00 14.14 -3.59
C SER A 280 2.46 13.70 -3.51
N TYR A 281 3.41 14.62 -3.74
CA TYR A 281 4.83 14.34 -3.62
C TYR A 281 5.24 14.04 -2.19
N LEU A 282 4.71 14.79 -1.22
CA LEU A 282 4.96 14.56 0.20
C LEU A 282 4.39 13.22 0.65
N ALA A 283 3.15 12.90 0.26
CA ALA A 283 2.53 11.63 0.58
C ALA A 283 3.29 10.44 -0.04
N ALA A 284 3.70 10.56 -1.31
CA ALA A 284 4.46 9.54 -2.02
C ALA A 284 5.84 9.28 -1.39
N ALA A 285 6.54 10.35 -0.99
CA ALA A 285 7.80 10.24 -0.27
C ALA A 285 7.60 9.53 1.07
N HIS A 286 6.67 10.01 1.91
CA HIS A 286 6.43 9.46 3.24
C HIS A 286 5.97 8.01 3.24
N VAL A 287 5.10 7.59 2.32
CA VAL A 287 4.66 6.18 2.25
C VAL A 287 5.79 5.25 1.81
N THR A 288 6.69 5.73 0.95
CA THR A 288 7.86 4.97 0.51
C THR A 288 8.87 4.85 1.65
N GLU A 289 9.21 5.96 2.32
CA GLU A 289 10.12 5.95 3.48
C GLU A 289 9.56 5.10 4.62
N LEU A 290 8.25 5.16 4.89
CA LEU A 290 7.62 4.31 5.90
C LEU A 290 7.79 2.81 5.58
N MET A 291 7.61 2.43 4.32
CA MET A 291 7.81 1.05 3.88
C MET A 291 9.27 0.61 4.04
N VAL A 292 10.22 1.45 3.62
CA VAL A 292 11.64 1.14 3.76
C VAL A 292 12.03 1.04 5.24
N SER A 293 11.59 1.96 6.09
CA SER A 293 11.83 1.89 7.54
C SER A 293 11.27 0.63 8.17
N ILE A 294 10.08 0.15 7.75
CA ILE A 294 9.55 -1.16 8.18
C ILE A 294 10.47 -2.30 7.75
N LEU A 295 10.89 -2.34 6.48
CA LEU A 295 11.74 -3.42 5.97
C LEU A 295 13.08 -3.50 6.71
N GLN A 296 13.57 -2.35 7.18
CA GLN A 296 14.82 -2.22 7.92
C GLN A 296 14.65 -2.36 9.45
N HIS A 297 13.43 -2.32 9.96
CA HIS A 297 13.16 -2.50 11.38
C HIS A 297 13.36 -3.97 11.78
N PRO A 298 13.99 -4.27 12.94
CA PRO A 298 14.19 -5.64 13.39
C PRO A 298 12.91 -6.48 13.44
N ASP A 299 11.81 -5.86 13.87
CA ASP A 299 10.50 -6.53 14.01
C ASP A 299 9.61 -6.41 12.75
N ARG A 300 10.11 -5.75 11.70
CA ARG A 300 9.40 -5.56 10.42
C ARG A 300 7.95 -5.11 10.60
N GLY A 301 6.98 -5.83 10.03
CA GLY A 301 5.56 -5.51 10.13
C GLY A 301 5.01 -5.52 11.56
N LEU A 302 5.68 -6.23 12.49
CA LEU A 302 5.31 -6.31 13.90
C LEU A 302 5.86 -5.14 14.74
N ALA A 303 6.65 -4.24 14.13
CA ALA A 303 7.13 -3.03 14.81
C ALA A 303 5.97 -2.29 15.48
N GLU A 304 6.17 -1.90 16.73
CA GLU A 304 5.20 -1.10 17.48
C GLU A 304 5.12 0.34 16.93
N ALA A 305 4.05 1.04 17.26
CA ALA A 305 3.90 2.46 16.93
C ALA A 305 3.58 3.27 18.17
N GLY A 306 4.35 4.35 18.37
CA GLY A 306 4.07 5.33 19.40
C GLY A 306 2.79 6.13 19.10
N ILE A 307 2.05 6.46 20.14
CA ILE A 307 0.85 7.31 20.11
C ILE A 307 1.25 8.79 20.19
N SER A 308 2.40 9.10 20.81
CA SER A 308 2.93 10.46 20.92
C SER A 308 4.41 10.52 20.57
N SER A 309 4.90 11.70 20.22
CA SER A 309 6.30 11.94 19.82
C SER A 309 7.32 11.79 20.95
N GLN A 310 6.88 11.57 22.19
CA GLN A 310 7.74 11.46 23.37
C GLN A 310 7.81 10.05 23.95
N GLN A 311 7.16 9.07 23.31
CA GLN A 311 7.22 7.68 23.74
C GLN A 311 8.52 7.02 23.25
N ASP A 312 9.16 6.28 24.16
CA ASP A 312 10.32 5.45 23.84
C ASP A 312 9.82 4.20 23.11
N VAL A 313 9.98 4.19 21.79
CA VAL A 313 9.64 3.06 20.92
C VAL A 313 10.92 2.47 20.37
N LYS A 314 10.92 1.15 20.14
CA LYS A 314 12.06 0.52 19.47
C LYS A 314 12.23 1.11 18.07
N GLU A 315 13.43 1.59 17.78
CA GLU A 315 13.78 2.19 16.50
C GLU A 315 14.53 1.20 15.60
N GLY A 316 14.37 1.39 14.28
CA GLY A 316 15.19 0.74 13.28
C GLY A 316 16.40 1.59 12.90
N VAL A 317 17.21 1.12 11.95
CA VAL A 317 18.37 1.89 11.42
C VAL A 317 17.96 3.23 10.77
N LEU A 318 16.70 3.36 10.36
CA LEU A 318 16.13 4.58 9.76
C LEU A 318 15.23 5.35 10.73
N GLY A 319 15.30 5.05 12.03
CA GLY A 319 14.51 5.69 13.08
C GLY A 319 13.19 4.97 13.38
N PRO A 320 12.22 5.65 14.03
CA PRO A 320 10.97 5.05 14.47
C PRO A 320 10.01 4.80 13.31
N VAL A 321 9.12 3.83 13.50
CA VAL A 321 8.13 3.42 12.48
C VAL A 321 6.71 3.79 12.94
N PRO A 322 6.19 4.96 12.54
CA PRO A 322 4.85 5.38 12.95
C PRO A 322 3.76 4.46 12.35
N HIS A 323 2.58 4.46 12.96
CA HIS A 323 1.40 3.80 12.40
C HIS A 323 0.83 4.60 11.23
N SER A 324 0.58 5.88 11.47
CA SER A 324 0.10 6.81 10.45
C SER A 324 0.80 8.15 10.55
N LEU A 325 0.82 8.88 9.45
CA LEU A 325 1.32 10.22 9.32
C LEU A 325 0.25 11.07 8.61
N ARG A 326 -0.12 12.18 9.24
CA ARG A 326 -1.07 13.16 8.71
C ARG A 326 -0.36 14.49 8.53
N GLY A 327 -0.26 14.95 7.29
CA GLY A 327 0.35 16.24 6.97
C GLY A 327 -0.68 17.28 6.56
N PHE A 328 -0.48 18.53 6.98
CA PHE A 328 -1.33 19.67 6.67
C PHE A 328 -0.46 20.80 6.12
N LEU A 329 -0.56 21.09 4.82
CA LEU A 329 0.26 22.11 4.17
C LEU A 329 -0.19 23.52 4.53
N GLY A 330 -1.47 23.75 4.83
CA GLY A 330 -1.93 25.05 5.29
C GLY A 330 -1.27 25.51 6.59
N ARG A 331 -0.93 24.57 7.47
CA ARG A 331 -0.28 24.83 8.78
C ARG A 331 1.18 24.42 8.83
N HIS A 332 1.72 23.85 7.75
CA HIS A 332 3.06 23.25 7.70
C HIS A 332 3.34 22.27 8.86
N GLN A 333 2.33 21.47 9.23
CA GLN A 333 2.39 20.56 10.37
C GLN A 333 2.28 19.10 9.92
N GLN A 334 2.97 18.20 10.64
CA GLN A 334 2.84 16.75 10.51
C GLN A 334 2.51 16.16 11.89
N LEU A 335 1.62 15.18 11.90
CA LEU A 335 1.18 14.45 13.09
C LEU A 335 1.34 12.95 12.85
N THR A 336 1.69 12.18 13.88
CA THR A 336 1.88 10.73 13.77
C THR A 336 0.95 9.94 14.69
N PRO A 337 -0.39 9.99 14.50
CA PRO A 337 -1.30 9.27 15.38
C PRO A 337 -1.22 7.76 15.15
N ALA A 338 -1.41 6.99 16.23
CA ALA A 338 -1.56 5.54 16.18
C ALA A 338 -2.96 5.15 16.63
N THR A 339 -3.53 4.11 16.01
CA THR A 339 -4.87 3.62 16.34
C THR A 339 -4.86 2.10 16.35
N ALA A 340 -5.56 1.53 17.32
CA ALA A 340 -5.66 0.09 17.48
C ALA A 340 -6.68 -0.50 16.50
N ALA A 341 -6.55 -1.80 16.21
CA ALA A 341 -7.49 -2.55 15.42
C ALA A 341 -8.87 -2.56 16.09
N PHE A 342 -9.88 -2.15 15.34
CA PHE A 342 -11.26 -2.10 15.82
C PHE A 342 -11.96 -3.44 15.62
N LYS A 343 -12.59 -3.98 16.68
CA LYS A 343 -13.27 -5.29 16.67
C LYS A 343 -14.37 -5.40 15.61
N GLN A 344 -15.11 -4.33 15.39
CA GLN A 344 -16.20 -4.27 14.43
C GLN A 344 -15.77 -3.60 13.12
N CYS A 345 -14.47 -3.58 12.81
CA CYS A 345 -13.99 -3.00 11.58
C CYS A 345 -14.57 -3.73 10.35
N PRO A 346 -15.11 -3.02 9.35
CA PRO A 346 -15.70 -3.63 8.15
C PRO A 346 -14.67 -4.23 7.19
N ALA A 347 -13.36 -4.06 7.44
CA ALA A 347 -12.30 -4.59 6.58
C ALA A 347 -11.42 -5.63 7.27
N CYS A 348 -10.86 -5.32 8.44
CA CYS A 348 -9.88 -6.19 9.10
C CYS A 348 -10.41 -6.90 10.35
N SER A 349 -11.71 -6.87 10.67
CA SER A 349 -12.22 -7.63 11.82
C SER A 349 -12.10 -9.13 11.58
N ASP A 350 -11.98 -9.91 12.67
CA ASP A 350 -11.90 -11.37 12.58
C ASP A 350 -13.14 -11.97 11.92
N LYS A 351 -14.32 -11.36 12.14
CA LYS A 351 -15.58 -11.77 11.50
C LYS A 351 -15.51 -11.64 9.98
N VAL A 352 -15.06 -10.50 9.48
CA VAL A 352 -14.95 -10.24 8.02
C VAL A 352 -13.90 -11.14 7.38
N VAL A 353 -12.72 -11.26 8.01
CA VAL A 353 -11.64 -12.10 7.48
C VAL A 353 -12.02 -13.58 7.50
N SER A 354 -12.73 -14.05 8.53
CA SER A 354 -13.19 -15.45 8.60
C SER A 354 -14.28 -15.73 7.57
N ALA A 355 -15.27 -14.84 7.41
CA ALA A 355 -16.31 -14.98 6.40
C ALA A 355 -15.73 -15.05 4.97
N TYR A 356 -14.74 -14.22 4.64
CA TYR A 356 -14.03 -14.31 3.37
C TYR A 356 -13.26 -15.63 3.22
N ARG A 357 -12.60 -16.13 4.28
CA ARG A 357 -11.86 -17.41 4.22
C ARG A 357 -12.79 -18.62 4.05
N GLU A 358 -14.00 -18.57 4.59
CA GLU A 358 -14.98 -19.66 4.54
C GLU A 358 -15.78 -19.66 3.23
N GLU A 359 -16.27 -18.50 2.80
CA GLU A 359 -17.19 -18.37 1.66
C GLU A 359 -16.53 -17.86 0.37
N GLY A 360 -15.32 -17.30 0.46
CA GLY A 360 -14.56 -16.79 -0.69
C GLY A 360 -15.32 -15.74 -1.50
N PHE A 361 -15.44 -15.98 -2.81
CA PHE A 361 -16.09 -15.05 -3.74
C PHE A 361 -17.58 -14.82 -3.44
N GLU A 362 -18.29 -15.79 -2.89
CA GLU A 362 -19.72 -15.64 -2.59
C GLU A 362 -19.97 -14.61 -1.49
N PHE A 363 -19.07 -14.54 -0.49
CA PHE A 363 -19.08 -13.45 0.50
C PHE A 363 -18.83 -12.09 -0.16
N LEU A 364 -17.85 -12.01 -1.06
CA LEU A 364 -17.54 -10.76 -1.77
C LEU A 364 -18.72 -10.28 -2.62
N LEU A 365 -19.41 -11.20 -3.31
CA LEU A 365 -20.58 -10.89 -4.11
C LEU A 365 -21.71 -10.31 -3.25
N LYS A 366 -21.95 -10.85 -2.05
CA LYS A 366 -22.90 -10.28 -1.07
C LYS A 366 -22.49 -8.86 -0.67
N VAL A 367 -21.21 -8.63 -0.38
CA VAL A 367 -20.69 -7.30 -0.02
C VAL A 367 -20.87 -6.28 -1.15
N PHE A 368 -20.61 -6.65 -2.40
CA PHE A 368 -20.76 -5.73 -3.53
C PHE A 368 -22.23 -5.36 -3.78
N ASN A 369 -23.13 -6.34 -3.63
CA ASN A 369 -24.54 -6.17 -3.95
C ASN A 369 -25.38 -5.60 -2.80
N THR A 370 -24.93 -5.72 -1.55
CA THR A 370 -25.70 -5.30 -0.36
C THR A 370 -24.88 -4.32 0.49
N PRO A 371 -25.17 -3.00 0.42
CA PRO A 371 -24.41 -1.98 1.15
C PRO A 371 -24.35 -2.18 2.67
N SER A 372 -25.43 -2.65 3.29
CA SER A 372 -25.51 -2.84 4.75
C SER A 372 -24.80 -4.11 5.24
N TYR A 373 -24.47 -5.05 4.35
CA TYR A 373 -24.05 -6.39 4.75
C TYR A 373 -22.79 -6.39 5.61
N LEU A 374 -21.84 -5.48 5.33
CA LEU A 374 -20.64 -5.29 6.14
C LEU A 374 -20.94 -4.74 7.53
N GLU A 375 -21.94 -3.87 7.67
CA GLU A 375 -22.35 -3.32 8.95
C GLU A 375 -23.05 -4.38 9.80
N ASP A 376 -23.88 -5.19 9.15
CA ASP A 376 -24.65 -6.25 9.79
C ASP A 376 -23.72 -7.36 10.34
N ILE A 377 -22.77 -7.84 9.53
CA ILE A 377 -21.85 -8.91 9.97
C ILE A 377 -20.90 -8.44 11.09
N THR A 378 -20.47 -7.18 11.05
CA THR A 378 -19.58 -6.62 12.06
C THR A 378 -20.31 -6.26 13.34
N GLY A 379 -21.63 -6.03 13.27
CA GLY A 379 -22.44 -5.50 14.36
C GLY A 379 -22.34 -3.98 14.51
N LEU A 380 -21.89 -3.28 13.46
CA LEU A 380 -21.92 -1.81 13.38
C LEU A 380 -23.36 -1.31 13.36
N SER A 381 -24.28 -2.01 12.67
CA SER A 381 -25.70 -1.63 12.62
C SER A 381 -26.31 -1.55 14.03
N ALA A 382 -25.99 -2.52 14.89
CA ALA A 382 -26.44 -2.51 16.28
C ALA A 382 -25.77 -1.41 17.12
N LEU A 383 -24.49 -1.11 16.88
CA LEU A 383 -23.77 -0.05 17.57
C LEU A 383 -24.35 1.34 17.24
N GLN A 384 -24.68 1.57 15.96
CA GLN A 384 -25.31 2.80 15.48
C GLN A 384 -26.70 2.96 16.11
N GLN A 385 -27.52 1.90 16.09
CA GLN A 385 -28.84 1.90 16.76
C GLN A 385 -28.74 2.20 18.26
N CYS A 386 -27.81 1.59 18.99
CA CYS A 386 -27.61 1.90 20.41
C CYS A 386 -27.18 3.35 20.65
N THR A 387 -26.43 3.95 19.73
CA THR A 387 -26.00 5.35 19.83
C THR A 387 -27.16 6.29 19.54
N ASP A 388 -27.95 6.01 18.51
CA ASP A 388 -29.15 6.78 18.16
C ASP A 388 -30.19 6.70 19.28
N ASP A 389 -30.42 5.50 19.84
CA ASP A 389 -31.27 5.32 21.01
C ASP A 389 -30.72 6.15 22.19
N SER A 390 -29.42 6.08 22.50
CA SER A 390 -28.85 6.86 23.61
C SER A 390 -28.99 8.38 23.40
N GLN A 391 -28.86 8.87 22.17
CA GLN A 391 -29.09 10.30 21.83
C GLN A 391 -30.56 10.70 22.00
N ILE A 392 -31.50 9.81 21.65
CA ILE A 392 -32.93 10.04 21.85
C ILE A 392 -33.26 10.13 23.35
N TRP A 393 -32.64 9.29 24.18
CA TRP A 393 -32.81 9.35 25.64
C TRP A 393 -32.16 10.60 26.27
N GLU A 394 -30.99 11.03 25.81
CA GLU A 394 -30.37 12.30 26.28
C GLU A 394 -31.19 13.54 25.89
N LEU A 395 -31.88 13.51 24.74
CA LEU A 395 -32.78 14.59 24.33
C LEU A 395 -34.09 14.57 25.11
N SER A 396 -34.63 13.41 25.49
CA SER A 396 -35.86 13.34 26.30
C SER A 396 -35.67 13.86 27.72
N ASP A 397 -34.50 13.65 28.32
CA ASP A 397 -34.18 14.15 29.67
C ASP A 397 -33.98 15.68 29.71
N SER A 398 -33.73 16.31 28.56
CA SER A 398 -33.55 17.77 28.46
C SER A 398 -34.85 18.56 28.26
N GLU A 399 -35.95 17.89 27.95
CA GLU A 399 -37.28 18.52 27.79
C GLU A 399 -38.13 18.50 29.08
N GLU A 400 -37.71 17.80 30.15
CA GLU A 400 -38.46 17.71 31.42
C GLU A 400 -38.04 18.73 32.51
N GLU A 401 -37.10 19.65 32.25
CA GLU A 401 -36.70 20.72 33.21
C GLU A 401 -37.28 22.12 32.92
N MET A 402 -38.35 22.24 32.13
CA MET A 402 -39.09 23.51 31.98
C MET A 402 -40.61 23.33 32.13
N GLU A 403 -41.09 23.07 33.34
CA GLU A 403 -42.44 23.46 33.78
C GLU A 403 -42.45 24.05 35.20
#